data_AF-A0AA37ADC9-F1
#
_entry.id   AF-A0AA37ADC9-F1
#
_cell.length_a   1.000
_cell.length_b   1.000
_cell.length_c   1.000
_cell.angle_alpha   90.00
_cell.angle_beta   90.00
_cell.angle_gamma   90.00
#
_symmetry.space_group_name_H-M   'P 1'
#
loop_
_entity.id
_entity.type
_entity.pdbx_description
1 polymer ?
#
loop_
_entity_poly.entity_id
_entity_poly.type
_entity_poly.pdbx_seq_one_letter_code
_entity_poly.pdbx_strand_id
1 'polypeptide(L)'
;MQAKKIFSFLFVILLSLNLSITSFAAALPEEGYTINFPYEYPVSPDDPEWYNFTNNDDMVAACQIPDTMLCKMTTEALLESVLNYPMQMDIFMHGSLNKGLLAVSEYFNGLDELLNRRDLQNVLETKMSIEQLDEHNSTDYDSYKREKIMTALYTFNLDVSNPSPNSTPDYVFTPRGSVVPVKKDSTWHDILDIDDPNYRDEKIAELEAEFPRATRISGASPKYNCHSYAWYSQSTSNPYWMENPYKYIEDGSYVRTSSVRVGDCVLYGAIDAPEHSAYVVSTAILVRSKWDWKGVYEHAPNYGPYKKSTSFWTLA
;
A
#
# COMPACT_ATOMS: atom_id res chain seq x y z
N MET A 1 -13.32 63.15 54.61
CA MET A 1 -12.14 62.67 53.86
C MET A 1 -11.39 61.64 54.71
N GLN A 2 -12.00 60.48 54.97
CA GLN A 2 -11.47 59.36 55.77
C GLN A 2 -12.48 58.21 55.62
N ALA A 3 -12.39 57.38 54.57
CA ALA A 3 -13.20 56.15 54.41
C ALA A 3 -12.82 55.27 53.19
N LYS A 4 -11.59 55.35 52.64
CA LYS A 4 -11.23 54.55 51.44
C LYS A 4 -9.84 53.89 51.47
N LYS A 5 -9.25 53.66 52.64
CA LYS A 5 -7.94 53.02 52.77
C LYS A 5 -7.86 51.85 53.77
N ILE A 6 -8.97 51.16 54.05
CA ILE A 6 -8.99 49.97 54.94
C ILE A 6 -9.81 48.82 54.31
N PHE A 7 -9.75 48.65 53.00
CA PHE A 7 -10.40 47.50 52.32
C PHE A 7 -9.48 46.80 51.32
N SER A 8 -8.16 46.89 51.53
CA SER A 8 -7.14 46.26 50.67
C SER A 8 -6.11 45.44 51.46
N PHE A 9 -6.41 45.10 52.71
CA PHE A 9 -5.53 44.28 53.56
C PHE A 9 -6.21 43.03 54.16
N LEU A 10 -7.42 42.71 53.70
CA LEU A 10 -8.17 41.48 54.07
C LEU A 10 -8.33 40.49 52.91
N PHE A 11 -7.71 40.76 51.76
CA PHE A 11 -7.70 39.86 50.60
C PHE A 11 -6.35 39.16 50.36
N VAL A 12 -5.31 39.51 51.12
CA VAL A 12 -3.95 38.94 50.96
C VAL A 12 -3.65 37.87 52.03
N ILE A 13 -4.42 37.80 53.12
CA ILE A 13 -4.25 36.80 54.19
C ILE A 13 -5.14 35.55 53.97
N LEU A 14 -6.09 35.59 53.02
CA LEU A 14 -6.83 34.40 52.57
C LEU A 14 -6.14 33.66 51.40
N LEU A 15 -4.90 34.04 51.06
CA LEU A 15 -4.10 33.41 50.00
C LEU A 15 -2.89 32.60 50.53
N SER A 16 -2.77 32.42 51.85
CA SER A 16 -1.61 31.77 52.49
C SER A 16 -1.96 30.59 53.41
N LEU A 17 -3.08 29.90 53.15
CA LEU A 17 -3.50 28.70 53.91
C LEU A 17 -3.93 27.53 53.00
N ASN A 18 -3.25 27.34 51.87
CA ASN A 18 -3.26 26.07 51.13
C ASN A 18 -1.88 25.41 51.21
N LEU A 19 -1.48 25.08 52.45
CA LEU A 19 -0.41 24.12 52.68
C LEU A 19 -1.04 22.72 52.74
N SER A 20 -0.56 21.87 51.84
CA SER A 20 -0.51 20.40 51.95
C SER A 20 -1.84 19.64 51.95
N ILE A 21 -2.35 19.40 50.74
CA ILE A 21 -2.64 18.02 50.35
C ILE A 21 -1.64 17.69 49.25
N THR A 22 -0.48 17.17 49.61
CA THR A 22 0.23 16.30 48.66
C THR A 22 -0.70 15.13 48.45
N SER A 23 -1.45 15.13 47.34
CA SER A 23 -2.06 13.91 46.86
C SER A 23 -0.90 13.01 46.49
N PHE A 24 -0.48 12.15 47.41
CA PHE A 24 0.12 10.89 47.03
C PHE A 24 -1.02 10.12 46.34
N ALA A 25 -1.21 10.37 45.05
CA ALA A 25 -1.64 9.30 44.19
C ALA A 25 -0.48 8.31 44.26
N ALA A 26 -0.60 7.32 45.15
CA ALA A 26 0.11 6.08 44.93
C ALA A 26 -0.30 5.68 43.51
N ALA A 27 0.61 5.85 42.55
CA ALA A 27 0.48 5.22 41.26
C ALA A 27 0.40 3.74 41.60
N LEU A 28 -0.84 3.23 41.66
CA LEU A 28 -1.06 1.81 41.48
C LEU A 28 -0.28 1.48 40.20
N PRO A 29 0.52 0.39 40.16
CA PRO A 29 1.10 -0.02 38.90
C PRO A 29 -0.04 -0.04 37.89
N GLU A 30 0.11 0.68 36.77
CA GLU A 30 -0.83 0.48 35.65
C GLU A 30 -0.77 -1.02 35.37
N GLU A 31 -1.77 -1.77 35.84
CA GLU A 31 -2.05 -3.07 35.27
C GLU A 31 -2.23 -2.78 33.79
N GLY A 32 -1.24 -3.17 32.98
CA GLY A 32 -1.28 -2.93 31.55
C GLY A 32 -2.57 -3.55 31.03
N TYR A 33 -3.53 -2.72 30.66
CA TYR A 33 -4.74 -3.22 30.05
C TYR A 33 -4.39 -3.77 28.67
N THR A 34 -5.02 -4.88 28.32
CA THR A 34 -4.86 -5.52 27.02
C THR A 34 -6.04 -5.14 26.14
N ILE A 35 -5.77 -4.80 24.88
CA ILE A 35 -6.79 -4.52 23.86
C ILE A 35 -7.03 -5.81 23.09
N ASN A 36 -8.25 -6.35 23.19
CA ASN A 36 -8.65 -7.64 22.59
C ASN A 36 -9.72 -7.48 21.50
N PHE A 37 -9.90 -6.27 20.98
CA PHE A 37 -10.80 -5.95 19.87
C PHE A 37 -10.00 -5.28 18.75
N PRO A 38 -10.40 -5.45 17.47
CA PRO A 38 -9.71 -4.84 16.35
C PRO A 38 -9.75 -3.31 16.42
N TYR A 39 -8.75 -2.68 15.83
CA TYR A 39 -8.74 -1.25 15.59
C TYR A 39 -9.79 -0.89 14.54
N GLU A 40 -10.65 0.07 14.88
CA GLU A 40 -11.58 0.68 13.94
C GLU A 40 -10.90 1.86 13.27
N TYR A 41 -10.60 1.74 11.98
CA TYR A 41 -10.00 2.82 11.22
C TYR A 41 -10.99 3.99 11.07
N PRO A 42 -10.52 5.24 11.23
CA PRO A 42 -11.41 6.41 11.25
C PRO A 42 -12.03 6.73 9.88
N VAL A 43 -11.44 6.21 8.80
CA VAL A 43 -11.87 6.43 7.41
C VAL A 43 -11.39 5.26 6.55
N SER A 44 -12.17 4.91 5.54
CA SER A 44 -11.94 3.83 4.59
C SER A 44 -12.36 4.25 3.17
N PRO A 45 -12.01 3.48 2.12
CA PRO A 45 -12.48 3.73 0.76
C PRO A 45 -13.99 3.92 0.59
N ASP A 46 -14.81 3.38 1.50
CA ASP A 46 -16.27 3.52 1.46
C ASP A 46 -16.76 4.87 2.00
N ASP A 47 -15.90 5.63 2.68
CA ASP A 47 -16.23 6.92 3.28
C ASP A 47 -16.00 8.08 2.28
N PRO A 48 -16.93 9.06 2.18
CA PRO A 48 -16.76 10.22 1.31
C PRO A 48 -15.47 11.02 1.59
N GLU A 49 -15.01 11.05 2.83
CA GLU A 49 -13.80 11.72 3.28
C GLU A 49 -12.54 11.16 2.60
N TRP A 50 -12.53 9.88 2.20
CA TRP A 50 -11.41 9.22 1.55
C TRP A 50 -11.01 9.90 0.23
N TYR A 51 -11.98 10.46 -0.50
CA TYR A 51 -11.74 11.19 -1.73
C TYR A 51 -10.84 12.43 -1.55
N ASN A 52 -10.73 12.95 -0.33
CA ASN A 52 -9.92 14.13 -0.02
C ASN A 52 -8.42 13.83 0.02
N PHE A 53 -8.01 12.56 0.13
CA PHE A 53 -6.60 12.21 0.07
C PHE A 53 -6.05 12.40 -1.33
N THR A 54 -4.97 13.17 -1.45
CA THR A 54 -4.35 13.53 -2.74
C THR A 54 -2.99 12.88 -2.98
N ASN A 55 -2.45 12.21 -1.97
CA ASN A 55 -1.16 11.55 -2.00
C ASN A 55 -1.16 10.31 -1.08
N ASN A 56 -0.21 9.42 -1.34
CA ASN A 56 -0.04 8.17 -0.61
C ASN A 56 0.31 8.37 0.87
N ASP A 57 1.11 9.37 1.22
CA ASP A 57 1.58 9.57 2.59
C ASP A 57 0.41 9.87 3.54
N ASP A 58 -0.55 10.72 3.10
CA ASP A 58 -1.75 11.02 3.88
C ASP A 58 -2.69 9.80 4.00
N MET A 59 -2.82 8.99 2.93
CA MET A 59 -3.62 7.75 2.99
C MET A 59 -3.01 6.75 3.96
N VAL A 60 -1.69 6.56 3.90
CA VAL A 60 -0.93 5.69 4.81
C VAL A 60 -1.01 6.19 6.25
N ALA A 61 -0.92 7.50 6.48
CA ALA A 61 -1.04 8.11 7.80
C ALA A 61 -2.43 7.89 8.41
N ALA A 62 -3.49 7.97 7.61
CA ALA A 62 -4.86 7.70 8.05
C ALA A 62 -5.09 6.23 8.45
N CYS A 63 -4.26 5.33 7.94
CA CYS A 63 -4.34 3.90 8.23
C CYS A 63 -3.34 3.42 9.30
N GLN A 64 -2.63 4.31 10.00
CA GLN A 64 -1.76 3.89 11.11
C GLN A 64 -2.58 3.58 12.36
N ILE A 65 -2.20 2.52 13.09
CA ILE A 65 -2.73 2.24 14.42
C ILE A 65 -1.94 3.10 15.42
N PRO A 66 -2.57 3.86 16.33
CA PRO A 66 -1.81 4.62 17.33
C PRO A 66 -0.89 3.73 18.15
N ASP A 67 0.40 4.10 18.30
CA ASP A 67 1.39 3.30 19.04
C ASP A 67 0.93 2.94 20.47
N THR A 68 0.19 3.86 21.11
CA THR A 68 -0.38 3.68 22.45
C THR A 68 -1.42 2.56 22.53
N MET A 69 -2.05 2.23 21.40
CA MET A 69 -2.94 1.08 21.24
C MET A 69 -2.17 -0.14 20.74
N LEU A 70 -1.37 0.01 19.68
CA LEU A 70 -0.66 -1.08 19.00
C LEU A 70 0.15 -1.96 19.98
N CYS A 71 0.89 -1.34 20.90
CA CYS A 71 1.68 -2.07 21.89
C CYS A 71 0.85 -2.86 22.92
N LYS A 72 -0.44 -2.58 23.05
CA LYS A 72 -1.37 -3.21 24.00
C LYS A 72 -2.32 -4.22 23.35
N MET A 73 -2.32 -4.32 22.03
CA MET A 73 -3.19 -5.24 21.30
C MET A 73 -2.72 -6.68 21.44
N THR A 74 -3.65 -7.60 21.64
CA THR A 74 -3.39 -9.03 21.45
C THR A 74 -3.06 -9.31 19.99
N THR A 75 -2.42 -10.44 19.73
CA THR A 75 -2.11 -10.87 18.36
C THR A 75 -3.39 -11.13 17.55
N GLU A 76 -4.47 -11.63 18.17
CA GLU A 76 -5.78 -11.78 17.53
C GLU A 76 -6.39 -10.43 17.13
N ALA A 77 -6.41 -9.46 18.05
CA ALA A 77 -6.93 -8.12 17.78
C ALA A 77 -6.13 -7.43 16.67
N LEU A 78 -4.80 -7.57 16.69
CA LEU A 78 -3.94 -7.01 15.67
C LEU A 78 -4.13 -7.70 14.32
N LEU A 79 -4.25 -9.03 14.29
CA LEU A 79 -4.54 -9.78 13.07
C LEU A 79 -5.84 -9.30 12.42
N GLU A 80 -6.93 -9.19 13.18
CA GLU A 80 -8.20 -8.65 12.66
C GLU A 80 -8.07 -7.22 12.15
N SER A 81 -7.24 -6.40 12.80
CA SER A 81 -6.98 -5.02 12.35
C SER A 81 -6.22 -4.98 11.03
N VAL A 82 -5.29 -5.91 10.81
CA VAL A 82 -4.58 -6.07 9.53
C VAL A 82 -5.53 -6.58 8.44
N LEU A 83 -6.41 -7.53 8.77
CA LEU A 83 -7.43 -8.03 7.83
C LEU A 83 -8.53 -7.02 7.51
N ASN A 84 -8.65 -5.95 8.30
CA ASN A 84 -9.55 -4.81 8.08
C ASN A 84 -8.79 -3.56 7.60
N TYR A 85 -7.51 -3.69 7.22
CA TYR A 85 -6.70 -2.57 6.74
C TYR A 85 -7.38 -1.89 5.54
N PRO A 86 -7.58 -0.55 5.53
CA PRO A 86 -8.34 0.11 4.47
C PRO A 86 -7.69 0.07 3.09
N MET A 87 -6.36 -0.10 3.00
CA MET A 87 -5.62 -0.17 1.73
C MET A 87 -5.17 -1.60 1.38
N GLN A 88 -6.06 -2.57 1.55
CA GLN A 88 -5.76 -3.98 1.28
C GLN A 88 -5.26 -4.24 -0.13
N MET A 89 -5.68 -3.44 -1.13
CA MET A 89 -5.24 -3.69 -2.51
C MET A 89 -3.76 -3.57 -2.68
N ASP A 90 -3.08 -2.75 -1.88
CA ASP A 90 -1.62 -2.67 -1.90
C ASP A 90 -0.96 -4.06 -1.80
N ILE A 91 -1.45 -4.94 -0.92
CA ILE A 91 -0.92 -6.31 -0.77
C ILE A 91 -1.07 -7.10 -2.08
N PHE A 92 -2.15 -6.88 -2.82
CA PHE A 92 -2.47 -7.54 -4.09
C PHE A 92 -1.85 -6.87 -5.33
N MET A 93 -1.05 -5.81 -5.16
CA MET A 93 -0.42 -5.07 -6.26
C MET A 93 1.05 -5.46 -6.50
N HIS A 94 1.52 -6.53 -5.86
CA HIS A 94 2.85 -7.09 -6.03
C HIS A 94 2.79 -8.49 -6.66
N GLY A 95 3.91 -8.92 -7.26
CA GLY A 95 3.98 -10.21 -7.98
C GLY A 95 3.77 -11.47 -7.11
N SER A 96 3.65 -11.33 -5.79
CA SER A 96 3.11 -12.34 -4.89
C SER A 96 2.57 -11.67 -3.62
N LEU A 97 1.65 -12.34 -2.92
CA LEU A 97 1.13 -11.83 -1.64
C LEU A 97 2.23 -11.67 -0.59
N ASN A 98 3.23 -12.57 -0.53
CA ASN A 98 4.36 -12.42 0.40
C ASN A 98 5.18 -11.15 0.13
N LYS A 99 5.41 -10.83 -1.16
CA LYS A 99 6.06 -9.56 -1.54
C LYS A 99 5.18 -8.36 -1.20
N GLY A 100 3.87 -8.50 -1.36
CA GLY A 100 2.91 -7.47 -0.94
C GLY A 100 2.90 -7.22 0.55
N LEU A 101 2.86 -8.28 1.36
CA LEU A 101 2.95 -8.20 2.81
C LEU A 101 4.26 -7.55 3.26
N LEU A 102 5.40 -7.95 2.67
CA LEU A 102 6.69 -7.32 2.93
C LEU A 102 6.72 -5.84 2.55
N ALA A 103 6.18 -5.49 1.37
CA ALA A 103 6.15 -4.10 0.93
C ALA A 103 5.25 -3.24 1.83
N VAL A 104 4.07 -3.75 2.19
CA VAL A 104 3.11 -3.03 3.05
C VAL A 104 3.65 -2.89 4.47
N SER A 105 4.39 -3.88 4.99
CA SER A 105 5.02 -3.76 6.31
C SER A 105 6.08 -2.65 6.38
N GLU A 106 6.61 -2.17 5.25
CA GLU A 106 7.54 -1.03 5.26
C GLU A 106 6.87 0.30 5.66
N TYR A 107 5.55 0.43 5.53
CA TYR A 107 4.83 1.69 5.76
C TYR A 107 3.55 1.57 6.58
N PHE A 108 3.07 0.37 6.90
CA PHE A 108 1.92 0.15 7.79
C PHE A 108 2.36 -0.54 9.08
N ASN A 109 2.31 0.20 10.19
CA ASN A 109 2.81 -0.26 11.49
C ASN A 109 2.09 -1.49 12.05
N GLY A 110 0.80 -1.68 11.73
CA GLY A 110 0.03 -2.83 12.20
C GLY A 110 0.55 -4.15 11.60
N LEU A 111 0.88 -4.16 10.31
CA LEU A 111 1.44 -5.34 9.65
C LEU A 111 2.89 -5.59 10.07
N ASP A 112 3.70 -4.54 10.19
CA ASP A 112 5.07 -4.67 10.72
C ASP A 112 5.08 -5.31 12.11
N GLU A 113 4.29 -4.78 13.05
CA GLU A 113 4.18 -5.36 14.39
C GLU A 113 3.67 -6.81 14.34
N LEU A 114 2.63 -7.09 13.52
CA LEU A 114 2.05 -8.43 13.42
C LEU A 114 3.08 -9.46 12.97
N LEU A 115 3.85 -9.17 11.93
CA LEU A 115 4.88 -10.08 11.39
C LEU A 115 6.00 -10.35 12.41
N ASN A 116 6.19 -9.48 13.39
CA ASN A 116 7.15 -9.64 14.48
C ASN A 116 6.56 -10.33 15.73
N ARG A 117 5.25 -10.65 15.78
CA ARG A 117 4.62 -11.37 16.90
C ARG A 117 4.99 -12.86 16.89
N ARG A 118 5.67 -13.30 17.97
CA ARG A 118 6.14 -14.70 18.12
C ARG A 118 5.02 -15.74 18.16
N ASP A 119 3.82 -15.37 18.57
CA ASP A 119 2.64 -16.23 18.66
C ASP A 119 1.70 -16.14 17.45
N LEU A 120 2.05 -15.35 16.42
CA LEU A 120 1.25 -15.18 15.20
C LEU A 120 0.84 -16.52 14.58
N GLN A 121 1.77 -17.46 14.45
CA GLN A 121 1.49 -18.76 13.82
C GLN A 121 0.39 -19.53 14.58
N ASN A 122 0.42 -19.56 15.91
CA ASN A 122 -0.60 -20.22 16.71
C ASN A 122 -1.98 -19.55 16.56
N VAL A 123 -2.00 -18.22 16.47
CA VAL A 123 -3.22 -17.45 16.24
C VAL A 123 -3.80 -17.73 14.87
N LEU A 124 -2.97 -17.75 13.82
CA LEU A 124 -3.38 -18.09 12.46
C LEU A 124 -3.95 -19.51 12.38
N GLU A 125 -3.26 -20.51 12.95
CA GLU A 125 -3.74 -21.91 12.97
C GLU A 125 -5.12 -22.02 13.64
N THR A 126 -5.28 -21.36 14.78
CA THR A 126 -6.55 -21.34 15.51
C THR A 126 -7.65 -20.68 14.67
N LYS A 127 -7.35 -19.51 14.09
CA LYS A 127 -8.33 -18.72 13.34
C LYS A 127 -8.74 -19.41 12.05
N MET A 128 -7.79 -19.91 11.27
CA MET A 128 -8.06 -20.65 10.02
C MET A 128 -8.85 -21.94 10.29
N SER A 129 -8.58 -22.63 11.39
CA SER A 129 -9.35 -23.83 11.78
C SER A 129 -10.81 -23.50 12.14
N ILE A 130 -11.06 -22.33 12.76
CA ILE A 130 -12.42 -21.87 13.08
C ILE A 130 -13.15 -21.45 11.80
N GLU A 131 -12.52 -20.64 10.95
CA GLU A 131 -13.16 -20.12 9.72
C GLU A 131 -13.47 -21.24 8.71
N GLN A 132 -12.64 -22.28 8.61
CA GLN A 132 -12.92 -23.49 7.81
C GLN A 132 -14.19 -24.24 8.24
N LEU A 133 -14.61 -24.12 9.51
CA LEU A 133 -15.84 -24.75 10.01
C LEU A 133 -17.10 -23.97 9.64
N ASP A 134 -16.97 -22.67 9.35
CA ASP A 134 -18.08 -21.78 8.99
C ASP A 134 -18.30 -21.69 7.46
N GLU A 135 -17.33 -22.12 6.66
CA GLU A 135 -17.22 -21.90 5.20
C GLU A 135 -18.22 -22.64 4.30
N HIS A 136 -19.25 -23.30 4.85
CA HIS A 136 -20.13 -24.13 4.02
C HIS A 136 -21.11 -23.35 3.10
N ASN A 137 -21.05 -22.01 3.00
CA ASN A 137 -21.98 -21.22 2.15
C ASN A 137 -21.55 -19.79 1.73
N SER A 138 -20.29 -19.35 1.90
CA SER A 138 -19.88 -17.98 1.54
C SER A 138 -19.02 -17.96 0.28
N THR A 139 -19.55 -17.40 -0.82
CA THR A 139 -18.80 -17.11 -2.06
C THR A 139 -18.49 -15.62 -2.22
N ASP A 140 -18.53 -14.86 -1.12
CA ASP A 140 -18.34 -13.42 -1.15
C ASP A 140 -16.85 -13.05 -1.23
N TYR A 141 -16.57 -11.97 -1.96
CA TYR A 141 -15.23 -11.53 -2.31
C TYR A 141 -14.37 -11.17 -1.09
N ASP A 142 -14.98 -10.63 -0.04
CA ASP A 142 -14.29 -10.30 1.20
C ASP A 142 -13.77 -11.53 1.94
N SER A 143 -14.54 -12.62 1.97
CA SER A 143 -14.08 -13.91 2.50
C SER A 143 -12.86 -14.43 1.75
N TYR A 144 -12.89 -14.34 0.41
CA TYR A 144 -11.75 -14.73 -0.43
C TYR A 144 -10.50 -13.89 -0.13
N LYS A 145 -10.62 -12.55 -0.03
CA LYS A 145 -9.48 -11.69 0.29
C LYS A 145 -8.87 -12.06 1.64
N ARG A 146 -9.74 -12.25 2.63
CA ARG A 146 -9.37 -12.61 3.98
C ARG A 146 -8.63 -13.95 4.03
N GLU A 147 -9.15 -14.98 3.36
CA GLU A 147 -8.48 -16.28 3.21
C GLU A 147 -7.10 -16.12 2.57
N LYS A 148 -6.99 -15.35 1.48
CA LYS A 148 -5.71 -15.14 0.80
C LYS A 148 -4.66 -14.43 1.66
N ILE A 149 -5.05 -13.38 2.39
CA ILE A 149 -4.14 -12.68 3.31
C ILE A 149 -3.73 -13.60 4.45
N MET A 150 -4.67 -14.33 5.06
CA MET A 150 -4.40 -15.31 6.12
C MET A 150 -3.44 -16.41 5.67
N THR A 151 -3.69 -17.00 4.51
CA THR A 151 -2.82 -18.03 3.91
C THR A 151 -1.43 -17.47 3.62
N ALA A 152 -1.33 -16.23 3.09
CA ALA A 152 -0.04 -15.58 2.85
C ALA A 152 0.72 -15.30 4.16
N LEU A 153 0.04 -14.85 5.22
CA LEU A 153 0.64 -14.64 6.54
C LEU A 153 1.13 -15.97 7.15
N TYR A 154 0.34 -17.04 7.02
CA TYR A 154 0.70 -18.37 7.52
C TYR A 154 1.95 -18.91 6.82
N THR A 155 1.98 -18.75 5.50
CA THR A 155 3.07 -19.24 4.64
C THR A 155 4.20 -18.22 4.46
N PHE A 156 4.17 -17.09 5.16
CA PHE A 156 5.09 -15.95 4.95
C PHE A 156 6.57 -16.34 5.06
N ASN A 157 6.90 -17.21 6.02
CA ASN A 157 8.26 -17.72 6.25
C ASN A 157 8.57 -19.02 5.47
N LEU A 158 7.64 -19.50 4.66
CA LEU A 158 7.85 -20.66 3.81
C LEU A 158 8.40 -20.16 2.47
N ASP A 159 9.54 -20.68 2.04
CA ASP A 159 10.14 -20.40 0.75
C ASP A 159 9.33 -21.13 -0.34
N VAL A 160 8.15 -20.58 -0.67
CA VAL A 160 7.29 -21.12 -1.71
C VAL A 160 7.75 -20.51 -3.03
N SER A 161 8.52 -21.29 -3.81
CA SER A 161 8.89 -20.91 -5.17
C SER A 161 7.63 -20.82 -6.03
N ASN A 162 7.24 -19.62 -6.46
CA ASN A 162 6.18 -19.47 -7.45
C ASN A 162 6.64 -20.10 -8.78
N PRO A 163 5.81 -20.94 -9.42
CA PRO A 163 6.14 -21.47 -10.74
C PRO A 163 6.32 -20.32 -11.73
N SER A 164 7.37 -20.39 -12.55
CA SER A 164 7.55 -19.42 -13.64
C SER A 164 6.45 -19.65 -14.68
N PRO A 165 5.68 -18.62 -15.06
CA PRO A 165 4.68 -18.77 -16.10
C PRO A 165 5.32 -19.13 -17.45
N ASN A 166 4.61 -19.92 -18.25
CA ASN A 166 4.98 -20.36 -19.60
C ASN A 166 4.83 -19.20 -20.59
N SER A 167 5.77 -18.25 -20.54
CA SER A 167 5.79 -17.12 -21.46
C SER A 167 6.82 -17.32 -22.57
N THR A 168 6.54 -16.81 -23.77
CA THR A 168 7.47 -16.88 -24.90
C THR A 168 8.51 -15.76 -24.75
N PRO A 169 9.81 -16.07 -24.61
CA PRO A 169 10.85 -15.05 -24.53
C PRO A 169 11.02 -14.34 -25.87
N ASP A 170 11.23 -13.03 -25.84
CA ASP A 170 11.50 -12.17 -26.99
C ASP A 170 12.40 -10.98 -26.55
N TYR A 171 12.62 -10.00 -27.42
CA TYR A 171 13.41 -8.80 -27.12
C TYR A 171 12.85 -7.55 -27.78
N VAL A 172 13.10 -6.41 -27.15
CA VAL A 172 12.94 -5.07 -27.74
C VAL A 172 14.28 -4.33 -27.70
N PHE A 173 14.34 -3.17 -28.35
CA PHE A 173 15.55 -2.35 -28.40
C PHE A 173 15.32 -1.00 -27.72
N THR A 174 16.34 -0.54 -27.00
CA THR A 174 16.42 0.86 -26.57
C THR A 174 16.63 1.78 -27.78
N PRO A 175 16.41 3.10 -27.63
CA PRO A 175 16.75 4.09 -28.66
C PRO A 175 18.19 4.02 -29.18
N ARG A 176 19.15 3.61 -28.35
CA ARG A 176 20.56 3.41 -28.74
C ARG A 176 20.90 1.98 -29.20
N GLY A 177 19.90 1.10 -29.31
CA GLY A 177 20.04 -0.22 -29.92
C GLY A 177 20.48 -1.33 -28.97
N SER A 178 20.51 -1.08 -27.65
CA SER A 178 20.73 -2.15 -26.66
C SER A 178 19.54 -3.09 -26.61
N VAL A 179 19.81 -4.39 -26.49
CA VAL A 179 18.79 -5.44 -26.38
C VAL A 179 18.22 -5.46 -24.96
N VAL A 180 16.88 -5.49 -24.86
CA VAL A 180 16.13 -5.62 -23.60
C VAL A 180 15.29 -6.90 -23.66
N PRO A 181 15.51 -7.89 -22.78
CA PRO A 181 14.69 -9.09 -22.72
C PRO A 181 13.24 -8.78 -22.32
N VAL A 182 12.29 -9.38 -23.03
CA VAL A 182 10.85 -9.28 -22.74
C VAL A 182 10.17 -10.64 -22.86
N LYS A 183 8.95 -10.73 -22.36
CA LYS A 183 8.01 -11.83 -22.62
C LYS A 183 6.97 -11.34 -23.62
N LYS A 184 6.58 -12.17 -24.58
CA LYS A 184 5.62 -11.82 -25.62
C LYS A 184 4.31 -12.58 -25.45
N ASP A 185 3.21 -11.87 -25.68
CA ASP A 185 1.84 -12.39 -25.77
C ASP A 185 1.40 -13.15 -24.52
N SER A 186 1.78 -12.65 -23.33
CA SER A 186 1.28 -13.15 -22.04
C SER A 186 -0.25 -13.20 -22.00
N THR A 187 -0.77 -14.29 -21.45
CA THR A 187 -2.19 -14.62 -21.36
C THR A 187 -2.71 -14.50 -19.92
N TRP A 188 -4.02 -14.53 -19.72
CA TRP A 188 -4.60 -14.54 -18.37
C TRP A 188 -4.13 -15.72 -17.54
N HIS A 189 -3.97 -16.89 -18.16
CA HIS A 189 -3.46 -18.09 -17.49
C HIS A 189 -1.99 -17.95 -17.06
N ASP A 190 -1.22 -17.03 -17.65
CA ASP A 190 0.16 -16.77 -17.25
C ASP A 190 0.28 -15.85 -16.02
N ILE A 191 -0.77 -15.10 -15.70
CA ILE A 191 -0.72 -14.04 -14.68
C ILE A 191 -1.76 -14.19 -13.56
N LEU A 192 -2.78 -15.03 -13.74
CA LEU A 192 -3.85 -15.26 -12.78
C LEU A 192 -4.01 -16.75 -12.51
N ASP A 193 -4.15 -17.09 -11.24
CA ASP A 193 -4.56 -18.44 -10.81
C ASP A 193 -6.03 -18.73 -11.19
N ILE A 194 -6.86 -17.68 -11.25
CA ILE A 194 -8.28 -17.74 -11.59
C ILE A 194 -8.54 -16.83 -12.80
N ASP A 195 -8.78 -17.43 -13.97
CA ASP A 195 -9.18 -16.70 -15.18
C ASP A 195 -10.71 -16.51 -15.22
N ASP A 196 -11.22 -15.65 -14.35
CA ASP A 196 -12.64 -15.27 -14.26
C ASP A 196 -12.83 -13.76 -14.52
N PRO A 197 -13.68 -13.35 -15.47
CA PRO A 197 -14.03 -11.94 -15.68
C PRO A 197 -14.60 -11.22 -14.44
N ASN A 198 -15.48 -11.87 -13.66
CA ASN A 198 -16.09 -11.25 -12.49
C ASN A 198 -15.04 -10.96 -11.41
N TYR A 199 -14.15 -11.94 -11.19
CA TYR A 199 -12.99 -11.77 -10.31
C TYR A 199 -12.14 -10.56 -10.71
N ARG A 200 -11.95 -10.37 -12.02
CA ARG A 200 -11.19 -9.22 -12.51
C ARG A 200 -11.90 -7.89 -12.26
N ASP A 201 -13.19 -7.83 -12.55
CA ASP A 201 -13.98 -6.61 -12.40
C ASP A 201 -14.09 -6.18 -10.93
N GLU A 202 -14.25 -7.12 -10.00
CA GLU A 202 -14.26 -6.85 -8.54
C GLU A 202 -12.92 -6.26 -8.06
N LYS A 203 -11.80 -6.87 -8.45
CA LYS A 203 -10.44 -6.38 -8.13
C LYS A 203 -10.13 -5.01 -8.74
N ILE A 204 -10.72 -4.68 -9.89
CA ILE A 204 -10.60 -3.36 -10.52
C ILE A 204 -11.44 -2.34 -9.76
N ALA A 205 -12.69 -2.68 -9.41
CA ALA A 205 -13.57 -1.81 -8.66
C ALA A 205 -13.00 -1.45 -7.29
N GLU A 206 -12.42 -2.42 -6.58
CA GLU A 206 -11.75 -2.18 -5.30
C GLU A 206 -10.53 -1.25 -5.44
N LEU A 207 -9.69 -1.48 -6.45
CA LEU A 207 -8.54 -0.60 -6.73
C LEU A 207 -9.00 0.85 -7.01
N GLU A 208 -10.10 1.00 -7.75
CA GLU A 208 -10.66 2.30 -8.10
C GLU A 208 -11.35 2.99 -6.91
N ALA A 209 -11.93 2.21 -6.00
CA ALA A 209 -12.45 2.72 -4.73
C ALA A 209 -11.32 3.16 -3.79
N GLU A 210 -10.20 2.42 -3.74
CA GLU A 210 -9.03 2.77 -2.94
C GLU A 210 -8.32 4.02 -3.48
N PHE A 211 -8.22 4.18 -4.81
CA PHE A 211 -7.58 5.32 -5.47
C PHE A 211 -8.55 6.14 -6.33
N PRO A 212 -9.60 6.78 -5.75
CA PRO A 212 -10.71 7.35 -6.51
C PRO A 212 -10.35 8.62 -7.30
N ARG A 213 -9.14 9.16 -7.11
CA ARG A 213 -8.63 10.30 -7.90
C ARG A 213 -7.84 9.86 -9.13
N ALA A 214 -7.52 8.58 -9.26
CA ALA A 214 -6.90 8.03 -10.45
C ALA A 214 -7.96 7.83 -11.54
N THR A 215 -7.63 8.16 -12.77
CA THR A 215 -8.54 8.01 -13.91
C THR A 215 -8.10 6.83 -14.76
N ARG A 216 -8.98 5.83 -14.94
CA ARG A 216 -8.69 4.71 -15.83
C ARG A 216 -8.68 5.18 -17.29
N ILE A 217 -7.57 4.94 -17.99
CA ILE A 217 -7.35 5.31 -19.40
C ILE A 217 -7.56 4.11 -20.32
N SER A 218 -7.23 2.90 -19.86
CA SER A 218 -7.49 1.68 -20.63
C SER A 218 -7.83 0.49 -19.74
N GLY A 219 -8.54 -0.47 -20.35
CA GLY A 219 -8.96 -1.71 -19.72
C GLY A 219 -7.82 -2.63 -19.28
N ALA A 220 -8.21 -3.73 -18.64
CA ALA A 220 -7.32 -4.76 -18.17
C ALA A 220 -6.61 -5.48 -19.34
N SER A 221 -5.36 -5.88 -19.13
CA SER A 221 -4.56 -6.57 -20.13
C SER A 221 -3.47 -7.40 -19.44
N PRO A 222 -3.26 -8.67 -19.84
CA PRO A 222 -2.16 -9.50 -19.35
C PRO A 222 -0.85 -9.27 -20.12
N LYS A 223 -0.90 -8.59 -21.27
CA LYS A 223 0.18 -8.63 -22.28
C LYS A 223 1.38 -7.76 -21.95
N TYR A 224 1.18 -6.68 -21.22
CA TYR A 224 2.21 -5.68 -20.96
C TYR A 224 2.06 -5.11 -19.55
N ASN A 225 3.20 -4.72 -18.98
CA ASN A 225 3.31 -4.15 -17.65
C ASN A 225 3.72 -2.67 -17.69
N CYS A 226 3.94 -2.10 -16.51
CA CYS A 226 4.31 -0.70 -16.32
C CYS A 226 5.63 -0.31 -17.01
N HIS A 227 6.65 -1.17 -16.93
CA HIS A 227 7.93 -0.94 -17.57
C HIS A 227 7.81 -0.91 -19.10
N SER A 228 7.15 -1.91 -19.69
CA SER A 228 6.95 -1.94 -21.13
C SER A 228 6.07 -0.77 -21.61
N TYR A 229 5.04 -0.41 -20.83
CA TYR A 229 4.22 0.76 -21.12
C TYR A 229 5.04 2.06 -21.11
N ALA A 230 5.87 2.28 -20.09
CA ALA A 230 6.59 3.54 -19.93
C ALA A 230 7.78 3.69 -20.89
N TRP A 231 8.55 2.62 -21.08
CA TRP A 231 9.86 2.68 -21.75
C TRP A 231 9.83 2.21 -23.21
N TYR A 232 8.81 1.44 -23.60
CA TYR A 232 8.73 0.84 -24.94
C TYR A 232 7.53 1.33 -25.75
N SER A 233 6.29 1.07 -25.29
CA SER A 233 5.09 1.39 -26.06
C SER A 233 3.86 1.61 -25.20
N GLN A 234 3.25 2.80 -25.34
CA GLN A 234 1.99 3.16 -24.68
C GLN A 234 0.74 2.65 -25.42
N SER A 235 0.90 1.85 -26.48
CA SER A 235 -0.21 1.29 -27.24
C SER A 235 -0.95 0.21 -26.43
N THR A 236 -2.28 0.20 -26.50
CA THR A 236 -3.10 -0.89 -25.92
C THR A 236 -2.88 -2.23 -26.63
N SER A 237 -2.28 -2.21 -27.82
CA SER A 237 -1.86 -3.42 -28.56
C SER A 237 -0.43 -3.85 -28.26
N ASN A 238 0.26 -3.26 -27.26
CA ASN A 238 1.60 -3.67 -26.86
C ASN A 238 1.60 -5.15 -26.41
N PRO A 239 2.35 -6.04 -27.10
CA PRO A 239 2.34 -7.46 -26.78
C PRO A 239 3.45 -7.86 -25.79
N TYR A 240 4.24 -6.91 -25.29
CA TYR A 240 5.46 -7.21 -24.56
C TYR A 240 5.37 -6.85 -23.08
N TRP A 241 5.79 -7.78 -22.24
CA TRP A 241 6.00 -7.62 -20.81
C TRP A 241 7.50 -7.50 -20.50
N MET A 242 7.90 -6.45 -19.80
CA MET A 242 9.31 -6.11 -19.57
C MET A 242 9.65 -6.20 -18.08
N GLU A 243 10.47 -7.18 -17.69
CA GLU A 243 10.83 -7.36 -16.28
C GLU A 243 11.76 -6.26 -15.75
N ASN A 244 12.67 -5.76 -16.60
CA ASN A 244 13.68 -4.80 -16.17
C ASN A 244 13.95 -3.72 -17.23
N PRO A 245 13.63 -2.43 -16.96
CA PRO A 245 13.88 -1.32 -17.88
C PRO A 245 15.32 -0.77 -17.82
N TYR A 246 16.20 -1.30 -16.95
CA TYR A 246 17.53 -0.74 -16.67
C TYR A 246 18.36 -0.41 -17.90
N LYS A 247 18.28 -1.23 -18.96
CA LYS A 247 19.03 -1.02 -20.20
C LYS A 247 18.75 0.33 -20.89
N TYR A 248 17.55 0.89 -20.75
CA TYR A 248 17.20 2.22 -21.26
C TYR A 248 17.97 3.35 -20.57
N ILE A 249 18.38 3.12 -19.32
CA ILE A 249 19.17 4.05 -18.51
C ILE A 249 20.66 3.77 -18.69
N GLU A 250 21.08 2.50 -18.62
CA GLU A 250 22.48 2.08 -18.66
C GLU A 250 23.19 2.50 -19.94
N ASP A 251 22.52 2.38 -21.09
CA ASP A 251 23.14 2.75 -22.38
C ASP A 251 23.06 4.25 -22.68
N GLY A 252 22.45 5.02 -21.79
CA GLY A 252 22.27 6.46 -21.88
C GLY A 252 21.22 6.89 -22.91
N SER A 253 20.32 5.99 -23.34
CA SER A 253 19.14 6.38 -24.14
C SER A 253 18.29 7.38 -23.37
N TYR A 254 18.18 7.21 -22.05
CA TYR A 254 17.53 8.17 -21.17
C TYR A 254 18.49 8.68 -20.11
N VAL A 255 18.40 9.98 -19.82
CA VAL A 255 19.21 10.67 -18.81
C VAL A 255 18.32 11.27 -17.73
N ARG A 256 18.80 11.27 -16.49
CA ARG A 256 18.06 11.81 -15.35
C ARG A 256 17.81 13.31 -15.55
N THR A 257 16.59 13.77 -15.29
CA THR A 257 16.20 15.18 -15.42
C THR A 257 15.49 15.68 -14.17
N SER A 258 15.65 16.97 -13.88
CA SER A 258 14.81 17.73 -12.94
C SER A 258 13.83 18.67 -13.65
N SER A 259 14.00 18.85 -14.97
CA SER A 259 13.13 19.66 -15.83
C SER A 259 12.17 18.74 -16.57
N VAL A 260 11.11 18.33 -15.88
CA VAL A 260 10.13 17.33 -16.34
C VAL A 260 9.33 17.85 -17.54
N ARG A 261 9.15 17.00 -18.55
CA ARG A 261 8.40 17.28 -19.78
C ARG A 261 7.45 16.13 -20.09
N VAL A 262 6.40 16.43 -20.85
CA VAL A 262 5.56 15.39 -21.46
C VAL A 262 6.45 14.50 -22.34
N GLY A 263 6.34 13.19 -22.15
CA GLY A 263 7.19 12.21 -22.82
C GLY A 263 8.33 11.64 -22.00
N ASP A 264 8.61 12.21 -20.82
CA ASP A 264 9.59 11.64 -19.90
C ASP A 264 9.07 10.35 -19.27
N CYS A 265 10.00 9.45 -18.96
CA CYS A 265 9.74 8.25 -18.17
C CYS A 265 9.95 8.56 -16.68
N VAL A 266 9.16 7.92 -15.84
CA VAL A 266 9.27 7.97 -14.37
C VAL A 266 9.62 6.57 -13.88
N LEU A 267 10.65 6.47 -13.05
CA LEU A 267 11.03 5.24 -12.36
C LEU A 267 10.70 5.36 -10.88
N TYR A 268 10.04 4.35 -10.34
CA TYR A 268 9.74 4.19 -8.92
C TYR A 268 10.70 3.16 -8.34
N GLY A 269 11.37 3.50 -7.25
CA GLY A 269 12.42 2.68 -6.66
C GLY A 269 13.81 3.01 -7.20
N ALA A 270 14.76 2.13 -6.90
CA ALA A 270 16.15 2.30 -7.32
C ALA A 270 16.36 1.84 -8.77
N ILE A 271 17.45 2.28 -9.39
CA ILE A 271 17.77 1.92 -10.79
C ILE A 271 18.07 0.42 -10.93
N ASP A 272 18.71 -0.16 -9.92
CA ASP A 272 19.09 -1.58 -9.83
C ASP A 272 17.99 -2.47 -9.22
N ALA A 273 16.96 -1.85 -8.63
CA ALA A 273 15.77 -2.52 -8.12
C ALA A 273 14.50 -1.70 -8.48
N PRO A 274 14.16 -1.61 -9.78
CA PRO A 274 13.00 -0.85 -10.22
C PRO A 274 11.72 -1.59 -9.84
N GLU A 275 10.79 -0.89 -9.19
CA GLU A 275 9.53 -1.49 -8.73
C GLU A 275 8.35 -1.14 -9.62
N HIS A 276 8.36 0.08 -10.19
CA HIS A 276 7.29 0.55 -11.07
C HIS A 276 7.79 1.58 -12.07
N SER A 277 7.02 1.82 -13.13
CA SER A 277 7.32 2.87 -14.10
C SER A 277 6.08 3.55 -14.62
N ALA A 278 6.22 4.85 -14.92
CA ALA A 278 5.15 5.66 -15.48
C ALA A 278 5.68 6.53 -16.62
N TYR A 279 4.75 7.13 -17.37
CA TYR A 279 5.02 8.00 -18.49
C TYR A 279 4.36 9.36 -18.25
N VAL A 280 5.13 10.44 -18.35
CA VAL A 280 4.62 11.79 -18.08
C VAL A 280 3.69 12.25 -19.21
N VAL A 281 2.46 12.62 -18.85
CA VAL A 281 1.43 13.07 -19.81
C VAL A 281 1.03 14.52 -19.65
N SER A 282 1.42 15.18 -18.56
CA SER A 282 1.17 16.60 -18.34
C SER A 282 2.29 17.26 -17.54
N THR A 283 2.54 18.54 -17.81
CA THR A 283 3.48 19.39 -17.04
C THR A 283 2.93 19.81 -15.67
N ALA A 284 1.63 19.56 -15.41
CA ALA A 284 1.10 19.55 -14.04
C ALA A 284 1.56 18.31 -13.24
N ILE A 285 2.46 17.50 -13.82
CA ILE A 285 3.00 16.25 -13.30
C ILE A 285 1.88 15.21 -13.11
N LEU A 286 1.07 15.02 -14.15
CA LEU A 286 0.26 13.80 -14.25
C LEU A 286 1.06 12.75 -15.04
N VAL A 287 0.99 11.51 -14.56
CA VAL A 287 1.64 10.37 -15.18
C VAL A 287 0.60 9.33 -15.54
N ARG A 288 0.90 8.53 -16.57
CA ARG A 288 0.17 7.30 -16.87
C ARG A 288 1.03 6.10 -16.56
N SER A 289 0.46 5.13 -15.87
CA SER A 289 1.13 3.86 -15.63
C SER A 289 0.17 2.70 -15.63
N LYS A 290 0.69 1.52 -15.98
CA LYS A 290 -0.06 0.26 -15.90
C LYS A 290 -0.05 -0.21 -14.45
N TRP A 291 -1.20 -0.38 -13.83
CA TRP A 291 -1.32 -0.93 -12.49
C TRP A 291 -1.64 -2.42 -12.61
N ASP A 292 -0.60 -3.25 -12.46
CA ASP A 292 -0.68 -4.71 -12.60
C ASP A 292 -1.42 -5.08 -13.91
N TRP A 293 -2.21 -6.14 -13.96
CA TRP A 293 -3.06 -6.47 -15.11
C TRP A 293 -4.34 -5.62 -15.20
N LYS A 294 -4.70 -4.86 -14.17
CA LYS A 294 -6.01 -4.20 -13.95
C LYS A 294 -6.32 -3.05 -14.92
N GLY A 295 -5.34 -2.21 -15.25
CA GLY A 295 -5.54 -1.14 -16.24
C GLY A 295 -4.38 -0.18 -16.36
N VAL A 296 -4.49 0.78 -17.28
CA VAL A 296 -3.63 1.97 -17.31
C VAL A 296 -4.38 3.10 -16.64
N TYR A 297 -3.74 3.77 -15.69
CA TYR A 297 -4.33 4.85 -14.91
C TYR A 297 -3.53 6.13 -15.10
N GLU A 298 -4.24 7.26 -15.18
CA GLU A 298 -3.68 8.60 -15.08
C GLU A 298 -3.81 9.08 -13.63
N HIS A 299 -2.70 9.48 -13.02
CA HIS A 299 -2.63 9.81 -11.60
C HIS A 299 -1.46 10.77 -11.30
N ALA A 300 -1.42 11.33 -10.09
CA ALA A 300 -0.23 12.03 -9.59
C ALA A 300 0.87 11.01 -9.27
N PRO A 301 2.17 11.33 -9.42
CA PRO A 301 3.25 10.38 -9.22
C PRO A 301 3.25 9.73 -7.83
N ASN A 302 2.90 10.48 -6.79
CA ASN A 302 2.82 10.02 -5.41
C ASN A 302 1.40 9.61 -4.99
N TYR A 303 0.55 9.19 -5.93
CA TYR A 303 -0.81 8.72 -5.68
C TYR A 303 -1.06 7.42 -6.45
N GLY A 304 -1.17 6.31 -5.73
CA GLY A 304 -1.35 4.98 -6.30
C GLY A 304 -0.71 3.87 -5.46
N PRO A 305 -0.77 2.62 -5.93
CA PRO A 305 -0.39 1.46 -5.13
C PRO A 305 1.13 1.40 -4.83
N TYR A 306 1.98 1.97 -5.69
CA TYR A 306 3.43 1.88 -5.57
C TYR A 306 4.03 3.05 -4.76
N LYS A 307 4.35 2.81 -3.49
CA LYS A 307 4.83 3.82 -2.51
C LYS A 307 6.35 3.90 -2.44
N LYS A 308 6.96 4.29 -3.56
CA LYS A 308 8.43 4.41 -3.68
C LYS A 308 8.83 5.79 -4.17
N SER A 309 10.07 6.16 -3.86
CA SER A 309 10.67 7.39 -4.38
C SER A 309 10.69 7.39 -5.91
N THR A 310 10.43 8.55 -6.51
CA THR A 310 10.38 8.69 -7.96
C THR A 310 11.62 9.40 -8.53
N SER A 311 11.99 9.02 -9.74
CA SER A 311 13.01 9.72 -10.54
C SER A 311 12.54 9.88 -11.98
N PHE A 312 12.90 11.01 -12.60
CA PHE A 312 12.46 11.36 -13.95
C PHE A 312 13.60 11.23 -14.95
N TRP A 313 13.27 10.72 -16.12
CA TRP A 313 14.22 10.31 -17.15
C TRP A 313 13.74 10.82 -18.50
N THR A 314 14.57 11.61 -19.16
CA THR A 314 14.25 12.21 -20.47
C THR A 314 15.09 11.53 -21.55
N LEU A 315 14.52 11.39 -22.75
CA LEU A 315 15.23 10.85 -23.91
C LEU A 315 16.41 11.77 -24.25
N ALA A 316 17.61 11.18 -24.39
CA ALA A 316 18.88 11.87 -24.60
C ALA A 316 19.10 12.33 -26.05
#